data_AF-A0A953YPC4-F1
#
_entry.id   AF-A0A953YPC4-F1
#
_cell.length_a   1.000
_cell.length_b   1.000
_cell.length_c   1.000
_cell.angle_alpha   90.00
_cell.angle_beta   90.00
_cell.angle_gamma   90.00
#
_symmetry.space_group_name_H-M   'P 1'
#
loop_
_entity.id
_entity.type
_entity.pdbx_description
1 polymer ?
#
loop_
_entity_poly.entity_id
_entity_poly.type
_entity_poly.pdbx_seq_one_letter_code
_entity_poly.pdbx_strand_id
1 'polypeptide(L)' 'MAQEIVPILCIWPERMHPVSAQILDLYLHRRMPEAEFLRAFSLPNSDYIPLSQCIVGMLNALGLM' A
#
# COMPACT_ATOMS: atom_id res chain seq x y z
N MET A 1 1.04 5.11 -31.58
CA MET A 1 0.16 4.98 -30.39
C MET A 1 0.91 5.64 -29.25
N ALA A 2 0.43 6.80 -28.78
CA ALA A 2 1.03 7.45 -27.62
C ALA A 2 0.70 6.60 -26.38
N GLN A 3 1.71 6.24 -25.60
CA GLN A 3 1.49 5.62 -24.29
C GLN A 3 1.02 6.72 -23.34
N GLU A 4 -0.22 6.62 -22.87
CA GLU A 4 -0.76 7.52 -21.86
C GLU A 4 -0.14 7.15 -20.50
N ILE A 5 0.61 8.07 -19.91
CA ILE A 5 1.16 7.89 -18.57
C ILE A 5 0.03 8.21 -17.59
N VAL A 6 -0.57 7.17 -17.01
CA VAL A 6 -1.55 7.31 -15.93
C VAL A 6 -0.78 7.34 -14.60
N PRO A 7 -0.76 8.48 -13.88
CA PRO A 7 -0.10 8.52 -12.59
C PRO A 7 -0.88 7.69 -11.56
N ILE A 8 -0.19 6.73 -10.92
CA ILE A 8 -0.73 6.04 -9.74
C ILE A 8 -0.58 6.99 -8.55
N LEU A 9 -1.69 7.53 -8.07
CA LEU A 9 -1.71 8.43 -6.92
C LEU A 9 -2.27 7.71 -5.69
N CYS A 10 -1.40 7.41 -4.72
CA CYS A 10 -1.83 6.93 -3.41
C CYS A 10 -2.15 8.11 -2.49
N ILE A 11 -3.37 8.14 -1.97
CA ILE A 11 -3.82 9.19 -1.05
C ILE A 11 -3.43 8.79 0.37
N TRP A 12 -2.49 9.53 0.95
CA TRP A 12 -2.01 9.29 2.31
C TRP A 12 -2.85 10.08 3.32
N PRO A 13 -3.18 9.48 4.49
CA PRO A 13 -3.78 10.24 5.57
C PRO A 13 -2.77 11.26 6.13
N GLU A 14 -3.27 12.36 6.69
CA GLU A 14 -2.43 13.35 7.38
C GLU A 14 -1.62 12.72 8.53
N ARG A 15 -2.23 11.76 9.24
CA ARG A 15 -1.57 10.92 10.24
C ARG A 15 -1.99 9.48 10.08
N MET A 16 -1.02 8.60 9.84
CA MET A 16 -1.23 7.16 9.80
C MET A 16 -1.32 6.58 11.21
N HIS A 17 -2.23 5.62 11.42
CA HIS A 17 -2.29 4.87 12.67
C HIS A 17 -0.95 4.11 12.92
N PRO A 18 -0.38 4.14 14.14
CA PRO A 18 0.94 3.53 14.40
C PRO A 18 1.05 2.05 14.03
N VAL A 19 -0.01 1.28 14.27
CA VAL A 19 -0.05 -0.15 13.88
C VAL A 19 0.00 -0.33 12.36
N SER A 20 -0.75 0.47 11.59
CA SER A 20 -0.72 0.42 10.12
C SER A 20 0.66 0.85 9.59
N ALA A 21 1.33 1.80 10.24
CA ALA A 21 2.69 2.20 9.89
C ALA A 21 3.72 1.06 10.12
N GLN A 22 3.61 0.32 11.22
CA GLN A 22 4.46 -0.85 11.47
C GLN A 22 4.17 -1.98 10.47
N ILE A 23 2.90 -2.24 10.15
CA ILE A 23 2.51 -3.22 9.15
C ILE A 23 3.07 -2.86 7.77
N LEU A 24 3.00 -1.58 7.40
CA LEU A 24 3.61 -1.07 6.17
C LEU A 24 5.12 -1.30 6.16
N ASP A 25 5.82 -0.99 7.26
CA ASP A 25 7.26 -1.22 7.37
C ASP A 25 7.63 -2.70 7.15
N LEU A 26 6.88 -3.62 7.76
CA LEU A 26 7.08 -5.06 7.56
C LEU A 26 6.87 -5.47 6.10
N TYR A 27 5.83 -4.95 5.45
CA TYR A 27 5.53 -5.24 4.05
C TYR A 27 6.61 -4.69 3.11
N LEU A 28 7.04 -3.44 3.29
CA LEU A 28 8.09 -2.80 2.48
C LEU A 28 9.45 -3.52 2.62
N HIS A 29 9.74 -4.08 3.79
CA HIS A 29 10.95 -4.88 4.02
C HIS A 29 10.79 -6.36 3.62
N ARG A 30 9.70 -6.73 2.93
CA ARG A 30 9.39 -8.10 2.50
C ARG A 30 9.36 -9.13 3.64
N ARG A 31 9.06 -8.67 4.86
CA ARG A 31 8.89 -9.51 6.06
C ARG A 31 7.43 -9.94 6.28
N MET A 32 6.52 -9.45 5.42
CA MET A 32 5.10 -9.78 5.43
C MET A 32 4.64 -10.08 3.99
N PRO A 33 3.92 -11.19 3.74
CA PRO A 33 3.31 -11.47 2.45
C PRO A 33 2.22 -10.46 2.08
N GLU A 34 2.02 -10.22 0.78
CA GLU A 34 1.00 -9.28 0.28
C GLU A 34 -0.41 -9.57 0.80
N ALA A 35 -0.85 -10.83 0.78
CA ALA A 35 -2.17 -11.21 1.26
C ALA A 35 -2.37 -10.87 2.75
N GLU A 36 -1.31 -10.98 3.55
CA GLU A 36 -1.34 -10.61 4.96
C GLU A 36 -1.35 -9.08 5.13
N PHE A 37 -0.56 -8.36 4.35
CA PHE A 37 -0.57 -6.90 4.32
C PHE A 37 -1.95 -6.33 3.97
N LEU A 38 -2.56 -6.80 2.88
CA LEU A 38 -3.89 -6.36 2.43
C LEU A 38 -4.97 -6.60 3.49
N ARG A 39 -4.85 -7.67 4.27
CA ARG A 39 -5.76 -7.97 5.38
C ARG A 39 -5.48 -7.10 6.61
N ALA A 40 -4.22 -6.92 6.98
CA ALA A 40 -3.84 -6.36 8.29
C ALA A 40 -3.80 -4.83 8.30
N PHE A 41 -3.35 -4.20 7.20
CA PHE A 41 -3.05 -2.76 7.14
C PHE A 41 -4.26 -1.88 7.48
N SER A 42 -5.44 -2.30 7.05
CA SER A 42 -6.70 -1.56 7.23
C SER A 42 -7.50 -1.97 8.45
N LEU A 43 -7.00 -2.89 9.29
CA LEU A 43 -7.71 -3.29 10.52
C LEU A 43 -7.85 -2.12 11.51
N PRO A 44 -6.83 -1.27 11.74
CA PRO A 44 -6.98 -0.13 12.64
C PRO A 44 -7.84 1.00 12.08
N ASN A 45 -7.94 1.09 10.75
CA ASN A 45 -8.79 2.05 10.05
C ASN A 45 -9.18 1.51 8.66
N SER A 46 -10.47 1.24 8.45
CA SER A 46 -10.99 0.72 7.19
C SER A 46 -10.81 1.67 6.01
N ASP A 47 -10.67 2.97 6.25
CA ASP A 47 -10.42 3.97 5.21
C ASP A 47 -9.07 3.75 4.50
N TYR A 48 -8.21 2.87 5.05
CA TYR A 48 -6.94 2.50 4.46
C TYR A 48 -7.03 1.37 3.42
N ILE A 49 -8.21 0.76 3.19
CA ILE A 49 -8.38 -0.27 2.14
C ILE A 49 -7.95 0.22 0.75
N PRO A 50 -8.38 1.40 0.26
CA PRO A 50 -7.92 1.91 -1.02
C PRO A 50 -6.42 2.19 -1.04
N LEU A 51 -5.85 2.62 0.11
CA LEU A 51 -4.43 2.91 0.24
C LEU A 51 -3.59 1.63 0.18
N SER A 52 -3.98 0.53 0.84
CA SER A 52 -3.22 -0.73 0.75
C SER A 52 -3.21 -1.26 -0.68
N GLN A 53 -4.35 -1.23 -1.37
CA GLN A 53 -4.45 -1.63 -2.78
C GLN A 53 -3.57 -0.76 -3.68
N CYS A 54 -3.56 0.56 -3.44
CA CYS A 54 -2.72 1.49 -4.20
C CYS A 54 -1.23 1.21 -3.99
N ILE A 55 -0.80 0.99 -2.74
CA ILE A 55 0.61 0.69 -2.42
C ILE A 55 1.07 -0.58 -3.13
N VAL A 56 0.29 -1.66 -3.06
CA VAL A 56 0.58 -2.92 -3.78
C VAL A 56 0.69 -2.67 -5.28
N GLY A 57 -0.32 -2.02 -5.87
CA GLY A 57 -0.33 -1.73 -7.31
C GLY A 57 0.86 -0.89 -7.76
N MET A 58 1.23 0.13 -6.97
CA MET A 58 2.38 0.98 -7.23
C MET A 58 3.70 0.19 -7.18
N LEU A 59 3.90 -0.65 -6.16
CA LEU A 59 5.12 -1.45 -6.03
C LEU A 59 5.26 -2.49 -7.14
N ASN A 60 4.17 -3.15 -7.52
CA ASN A 60 4.14 -4.11 -8.63
C ASN A 60 4.44 -3.42 -9.97
N ALA A 61 3.88 -2.23 -10.21
CA ALA A 61 4.15 -1.44 -11.41
C ALA A 61 5.62 -1.00 -11.51
N LEU A 62 6.29 -0.79 -10.37
CA LEU A 62 7.70 -0.45 -10.28
C LEU A 62 8.64 -1.69 -10.28
N GLY A 63 8.10 -2.90 -10.27
CA GLY A 63 8.88 -4.15 -10.17
C GLY A 63 9.60 -4.31 -8.82
N LEU A 64 9.06 -3.70 -7.76
CA LEU A 64 9.62 -3.75 -6.40
C LEU A 64 9.05 -4.87 -5.54
N MET A 65 7.98 -5.51 -5.99
CA MET A 65 7.33 -6.69 -5.41
C MET A 65 6.96 -7.62 -6.56
#